data_AF-A0A6L3F4T7-F1
#
_entry.id   AF-A0A6L3F4T7-F1
#
_cell.length_a   1.000
_cell.length_b   1.000
_cell.length_c   1.000
_cell.angle_alpha   90.00
_cell.angle_beta   90.00
_cell.angle_gamma   90.00
#
_symmetry.space_group_name_H-M   'P 1'
#
loop_
_entity.id
_entity.type
_entity.pdbx_description
1 polymer ?
#
loop_
_entity_poly.entity_id
_entity_poly.type
_entity_poly.pdbx_seq_one_letter_code
_entity_poly.pdbx_strand_id
1 'polypeptide(L)'
;MSNHTRGRIELICGSMFSGKTEELIRRLRRAVIAKQKVQVFKPVIDDRYHVQNVTSHNGAAFEAQPVNAPQDIFAQLDDDTTVVAIDEVQFFEQEI
;
A
#
# COMPACT_ATOMS: atom_id res chain seq x y z
N MET A 1 7.97 3.71 25.09
CA MET A 1 7.27 3.55 23.80
C MET A 1 6.47 2.27 23.91
N SER A 2 5.15 2.30 23.75
CA SER A 2 4.34 1.08 23.83
C SER A 2 4.71 0.15 22.68
N ASN A 3 5.30 -1.01 22.99
CA ASN A 3 5.41 -2.10 22.03
C ASN A 3 3.99 -2.48 21.60
N HIS A 4 3.61 -2.12 20.38
CA HIS A 4 2.41 -2.65 19.75
C HIS A 4 2.66 -4.14 19.45
N THR A 5 2.30 -5.01 20.39
CA THR A 5 2.54 -6.47 20.34
C THR A 5 1.62 -7.23 19.38
N ARG A 6 0.84 -6.54 18.53
CA ARG A 6 -0.05 -7.17 17.55
C ARG A 6 -0.05 -6.41 16.23
N GLY A 7 0.30 -7.10 15.14
CA GLY A 7 -0.02 -6.69 13.78
C GLY A 7 -1.48 -6.99 13.45
N ARG A 8 -2.04 -6.24 12.49
CA ARG A 8 -3.38 -6.48 11.93
C ARG A 8 -3.32 -6.33 10.42
N ILE A 9 -4.14 -7.11 9.71
CA ILE A 9 -4.41 -6.95 8.28
C ILE A 9 -5.77 -6.25 8.10
N GLU A 10 -5.81 -5.24 7.24
CA GLU A 10 -7.04 -4.54 6.86
C GLU A 10 -7.23 -4.64 5.35
N LEU A 11 -8.38 -5.16 4.90
CA LEU A 11 -8.73 -5.24 3.50
C LEU A 11 -9.70 -4.13 3.13
N ILE A 12 -9.38 -3.38 2.07
CA ILE A 12 -10.28 -2.43 1.42
C ILE A 12 -10.65 -3.02 0.06
N CYS A 13 -11.88 -3.50 -0.08
CA CYS A 13 -12.36 -4.15 -1.31
C CYS A 13 -13.63 -3.49 -1.84
N GLY A 14 -13.88 -3.65 -3.14
CA GLY A 14 -15.01 -3.04 -3.85
C GLY A 14 -14.77 -2.97 -5.35
N SER A 15 -15.83 -2.70 -6.12
CA SER A 15 -15.75 -2.52 -7.58
C SER A 15 -14.78 -1.40 -7.97
N MET A 16 -14.42 -1.31 -9.25
CA MET A 16 -13.74 -0.11 -9.75
C MET A 16 -14.57 1.15 -9.43
N PHE A 17 -13.89 2.27 -9.17
CA PHE A 17 -14.50 3.57 -8.80
C PHE A 17 -15.24 3.63 -7.45
N SER A 18 -15.22 2.56 -6.64
CA SER A 18 -15.78 2.56 -5.27
C SER A 18 -14.93 3.31 -4.22
N GLY A 19 -13.84 3.96 -4.62
CA GLY A 19 -13.00 4.76 -3.71
C GLY A 19 -11.94 3.97 -2.91
N LYS A 20 -11.57 2.74 -3.32
CA LYS A 20 -10.57 1.91 -2.62
C LYS A 20 -9.24 2.64 -2.38
N THR A 21 -8.61 3.12 -3.45
CA THR A 21 -7.33 3.84 -3.40
C THR A 21 -7.46 5.15 -2.61
N GLU A 22 -8.61 5.82 -2.67
CA GLU A 22 -8.86 7.02 -1.88
C GLU A 22 -8.88 6.71 -0.38
N GLU A 23 -9.58 5.66 0.04
CA GLU A 23 -9.61 5.20 1.42
C GLU A 23 -8.22 4.73 1.88
N LEU A 24 -7.47 4.04 1.02
CA LEU A 24 -6.09 3.64 1.30
C LEU A 24 -5.21 4.87 1.57
N ILE A 25 -5.18 5.84 0.65
CA ILE A 25 -4.42 7.09 0.80
C ILE A 25 -4.84 7.86 2.06
N ARG A 26 -6.15 7.89 2.38
CA ARG A 26 -6.66 8.52 3.61
C ARG A 26 -6.10 7.86 4.87
N ARG A 27 -5.99 6.52 4.90
CA ARG A 27 -5.36 5.79 6.02
C ARG A 27 -3.86 6.06 6.11
N LEU A 28 -3.16 6.05 4.98
CA LEU A 28 -1.72 6.32 4.91
C LEU A 28 -1.36 7.71 5.43
N ARG A 29 -2.11 8.74 5.03
CA ARG A 29 -1.94 10.11 5.56
C ARG A 29 -2.09 10.17 7.07
N ARG A 30 -3.06 9.45 7.65
CA ARG A 30 -3.23 9.39 9.11
C ARG A 30 -2.06 8.69 9.82
N ALA A 31 -1.53 7.61 9.23
CA ALA A 31 -0.36 6.92 9.77
C ALA A 31 0.88 7.84 9.78
N VAL A 32 1.11 8.59 8.70
CA VAL A 32 2.20 9.59 8.63
C VAL A 32 2.02 10.69 9.69
N ILE A 33 0.80 11.21 9.85
CA ILE A 33 0.49 12.20 10.91
C ILE A 33 0.78 11.64 12.31
N ALA A 34 0.53 10.34 12.52
CA ALA A 34 0.86 9.62 13.75
C ALA A 34 2.36 9.27 13.88
N LYS A 35 3.22 9.75 12.97
CA LYS A 35 4.67 9.51 12.92
C LYS A 35 5.04 8.03 12.76
N GLN A 36 4.19 7.25 12.11
CA GLN A 36 4.49 5.88 11.73
C GLN A 36 5.33 5.87 10.45
N LYS A 37 6.32 4.98 10.35
CA LYS A 37 7.04 4.72 9.10
C LYS A 37 6.17 3.85 8.20
N VAL A 38 5.87 4.37 7.01
CA VAL A 38 4.95 3.76 6.03
C VAL A 38 5.74 3.38 4.78
N GLN A 39 5.55 2.16 4.28
CA GLN A 39 5.93 1.77 2.92
C GLN A 39 4.69 1.31 2.14
N VAL A 40 4.60 1.74 0.89
CA VAL A 40 3.49 1.40 -0.01
C VAL A 40 4.05 0.65 -1.20
N PHE A 41 3.40 -0.46 -1.54
CA PHE A 41 3.77 -1.30 -2.68
C PHE A 41 2.60 -1.37 -3.67
N LYS A 42 2.94 -1.53 -4.93
CA LYS A 42 1.96 -1.79 -5.99
C LYS A 42 2.53 -2.78 -7.01
N PRO A 43 1.70 -3.58 -7.67
CA PRO A 43 2.18 -4.48 -8.71
C PRO A 43 2.66 -3.67 -9.93
N VAL A 44 3.77 -4.08 -10.55
CA VAL A 44 4.34 -3.42 -11.74
C VAL A 44 3.34 -3.35 -12.91
N ILE A 45 2.42 -4.33 -13.01
CA ILE A 45 1.40 -4.36 -14.06
C ILE A 45 0.37 -3.23 -13.95
N ASP A 46 0.29 -2.54 -12.80
CA ASP A 46 -0.57 -1.37 -12.63
C ASP A 46 0.14 -0.07 -13.09
N ASP A 47 0.14 0.19 -14.39
CA ASP A 47 0.77 1.36 -15.04
C ASP A 47 -0.19 2.52 -15.33
N ARG A 48 -1.48 2.37 -15.00
CA ARG A 48 -2.59 3.23 -15.45
C ARG A 48 -2.46 4.73 -15.12
N TYR A 49 -1.69 5.09 -14.10
CA TYR A 49 -1.59 6.47 -13.64
C TYR A 49 -0.15 6.94 -13.43
N HIS A 50 0.69 6.17 -12.74
CA HIS A 50 2.14 6.41 -12.61
C HIS A 50 2.82 5.15 -12.07
N VAL A 51 4.06 4.90 -12.52
CA VAL A 51 4.86 3.73 -12.11
C VAL A 51 5.24 3.79 -10.62
N GLN A 52 5.45 4.99 -10.07
CA GLN A 52 5.97 5.18 -8.70
C GLN A 52 4.93 5.73 -7.70
N ASN A 53 3.64 5.78 -8.07
CA ASN A 53 2.59 6.28 -7.18
C ASN A 53 1.35 5.39 -7.22
N VAL A 54 0.65 5.32 -6.09
CA VAL A 54 -0.77 4.98 -6.05
C VAL A 54 -1.56 6.26 -6.25
N THR A 55 -2.49 6.26 -7.19
CA THR A 55 -3.27 7.45 -7.59
C THR A 55 -4.74 7.12 -7.59
N SER A 56 -5.53 7.83 -6.80
CA SER A 56 -6.98 7.73 -6.83
C SER A 56 -7.55 8.51 -8.02
N HIS A 57 -8.78 8.16 -8.39
CA HIS A 57 -9.49 8.84 -9.48
C HIS A 57 -9.73 10.34 -9.22
N ASN A 58 -9.80 10.78 -7.95
CA ASN A 58 -9.96 12.19 -7.60
C ASN A 58 -8.62 12.96 -7.53
N GLY A 59 -7.52 12.35 -8.01
CA GLY A 59 -6.22 12.99 -8.13
C GLY A 59 -5.37 12.97 -6.85
N ALA A 60 -5.80 12.31 -5.79
CA ALA A 60 -4.93 12.08 -4.64
C ALA A 60 -3.86 11.05 -5.01
N ALA A 61 -2.61 11.32 -4.63
CA ALA A 61 -1.49 10.41 -4.86
C ALA A 61 -0.71 10.17 -3.57
N PHE A 62 -0.04 9.03 -3.53
CA PHE A 62 0.93 8.66 -2.49
C PHE A 62 2.06 7.85 -3.14
N GLU A 63 3.30 8.08 -2.71
CA GLU A 63 4.49 7.39 -3.23
C GLU A 63 4.40 5.88 -3.00
N ALA A 64 4.70 5.09 -4.02
CA ALA A 64 4.62 3.64 -3.96
C ALA A 64 5.75 2.97 -4.75
N GLN A 65 6.28 1.89 -4.18
CA GLN A 65 7.32 1.06 -4.78
C GLN A 65 6.68 -0.01 -5.67
N PRO A 66 6.95 -0.03 -6.98
CA PRO A 66 6.45 -1.08 -7.85
C PRO A 66 7.21 -2.39 -7.60
N VAL A 67 6.48 -3.51 -7.49
CA VAL A 67 7.02 -4.86 -7.26
C VAL A 67 6.43 -5.86 -8.26
N ASN A 68 7.21 -6.87 -8.67
CA ASN A 68 6.74 -7.87 -9.64
C ASN A 68 5.99 -8.99 -8.94
N ALA A 69 6.49 -9.42 -7.78
CA ALA A 69 5.94 -10.54 -7.03
C ALA A 69 5.84 -10.21 -5.53
N PRO A 70 4.99 -10.91 -4.76
CA PRO A 70 4.87 -10.70 -3.31
C PRO A 70 6.20 -10.82 -2.55
N GLN A 71 7.12 -11.66 -3.01
CA GLN A 71 8.42 -11.88 -2.38
C GLN A 71 9.32 -10.63 -2.44
N ASP A 72 9.16 -9.80 -3.48
CA ASP A 72 9.91 -8.54 -3.62
C ASP A 72 9.58 -7.55 -2.49
N ILE A 73 8.36 -7.61 -1.95
CA ILE A 73 7.94 -6.77 -0.82
C ILE A 73 8.83 -7.04 0.39
N PHE A 74 9.09 -8.32 0.71
CA PHE A 74 9.95 -8.68 1.84
C PHE A 74 11.40 -8.26 1.62
N ALA A 75 11.90 -8.32 0.39
CA ALA A 75 13.26 -7.91 0.06
C ALA A 75 13.48 -6.39 0.12
N GLN A 76 12.42 -5.60 -0.08
CA GLN A 76 12.45 -4.14 -0.09
C GLN A 76 11.88 -3.50 1.18
N LEU A 77 11.44 -4.31 2.15
CA LEU A 77 10.88 -3.83 3.40
C LEU A 77 12.00 -3.36 4.34
N ASP A 78 11.91 -2.12 4.81
CA ASP A 78 12.81 -1.58 5.82
C ASP A 78 12.47 -2.13 7.21
N ASP A 79 13.50 -2.43 8.01
CA ASP A 79 13.36 -3.03 9.36
C ASP A 79 12.53 -2.18 10.35
N ASP A 80 12.55 -0.86 10.20
CA ASP A 80 11.83 0.11 11.04
C ASP A 80 10.44 0.49 10.48
N THR A 81 9.99 -0.15 9.40
CA THR A 81 8.64 0.06 8.86
C THR A 81 7.56 -0.46 9.81
N THR A 82 6.53 0.36 10.03
CA THR A 82 5.45 0.08 10.98
C THR A 82 4.08 -0.07 10.31
N VAL A 83 3.93 0.41 9.07
CA VAL A 83 2.73 0.29 8.26
C VAL A 83 3.14 -0.08 6.84
N VAL A 84 2.62 -1.21 6.36
CA VAL A 84 2.76 -1.65 4.97
C VAL A 84 1.40 -1.53 4.30
N ALA A 85 1.37 -0.88 3.14
CA ALA A 85 0.19 -0.83 2.28
C ALA A 85 0.49 -1.44 0.93
N ILE A 86 -0.51 -2.11 0.36
CA ILE A 86 -0.44 -2.72 -0.95
C ILE A 86 -1.71 -2.33 -1.69
N ASP A 87 -1.58 -1.64 -2.83
CA ASP A 87 -2.74 -1.33 -3.68
C ASP A 87 -2.85 -2.34 -4.83
N GLU A 88 -4.06 -2.48 -5.38
CA GLU A 88 -4.38 -3.37 -6.50
C GLU A 88 -3.89 -4.83 -6.31
N VAL A 89 -4.03 -5.33 -5.08
CA VAL A 89 -3.52 -6.65 -4.63
C VAL A 89 -3.99 -7.82 -5.48
N GLN A 90 -5.13 -7.70 -6.17
CA GLN A 90 -5.68 -8.77 -7.00
C GLN A 90 -4.84 -9.10 -8.23
N PHE A 91 -3.85 -8.27 -8.57
CA PHE A 91 -2.90 -8.56 -9.65
C PHE A 91 -1.72 -9.42 -9.21
N PHE A 92 -1.50 -9.65 -7.92
CA PHE A 92 -0.50 -10.61 -7.47
C PHE A 92 -1.02 -12.03 -7.63
N GLU A 93 -0.13 -12.92 -8.05
CA GLU A 93 -0.41 -14.35 -8.06
C GLU A 93 -0.57 -14.89 -6.62
N GLN A 94 -1.31 -15.99 -6.48
CA GLN A 94 -1.38 -16.74 -5.24
C GLN A 94 -0.11 -17.57 -5.07
N GLU A 95 1.00 -16.92 -4.74
CA GLU A 95 2.20 -17.59 -4.28
C GLU A 95 2.35 -17.38 -2.77
N ILE A 96 2.54 -18.48 -2.05
CA ILE A 96 2.81 -18.52 -0.60
C ILE A 96 4.26 -18.87 -0.39
#